data_AF-A0A6H2A1U7-F1
#
_entry.id   AF-A0A6H2A1U7-F1
#
_cell.length_a   1.000
_cell.length_b   1.000
_cell.length_c   1.000
_cell.angle_alpha   90.00
_cell.angle_beta   90.00
_cell.angle_gamma   90.00
#
_symmetry.space_group_name_H-M   'P 1'
#
loop_
_entity.id
_entity.type
_entity.pdbx_description
1 polymer ?
#
loop_
_entity_poly.entity_id
_entity_poly.type
_entity_poly.pdbx_seq_one_letter_code
_entity_poly.pdbx_strand_id
1 'polypeptide(L)' 'MTMDELHAFVIGAAETFCPWKPRHPMSMDYNNPLKEEYHYYLIGRAAGFIALLCVILLFSWIIKEVL' A
#
# COMPACT_ATOMS: atom_id res chain seq x y z
N MET A 1 -12.41 16.22 -10.54
CA MET A 1 -11.72 15.34 -9.59
C MET A 1 -11.24 16.20 -8.44
N THR A 2 -11.83 16.03 -7.27
CA THR A 2 -11.44 16.75 -6.05
C THR A 2 -10.25 16.06 -5.39
N MET A 3 -9.53 16.76 -4.51
CA MET A 3 -8.42 16.15 -3.76
C MET A 3 -8.89 15.00 -2.85
N ASP A 4 -10.12 15.09 -2.33
CA ASP A 4 -10.74 14.03 -1.53
C ASP A 4 -11.03 12.77 -2.36
N GLU A 5 -11.51 12.93 -3.60
CA GLU A 5 -11.72 11.82 -4.52
C GLU A 5 -10.41 11.12 -4.87
N LEU A 6 -9.34 11.89 -5.09
CA LEU A 6 -8.00 11.35 -5.33
C LEU A 6 -7.47 10.57 -4.11
N HIS A 7 -7.60 11.14 -2.91
CA HIS A 7 -7.19 10.45 -1.68
C HIS A 7 -7.96 9.15 -1.47
N ALA A 8 -9.29 9.16 -1.64
CA ALA A 8 -10.11 7.96 -1.52
C ALA A 8 -9.69 6.87 -2.52
N PHE A 9 -9.41 7.27 -3.77
CA PHE A 9 -8.91 6.35 -4.80
C PHE A 9 -7.55 5.74 -4.42
N VAL A 10 -6.59 6.57 -3.99
CA VAL A 10 -5.24 6.10 -3.57
C VAL A 10 -5.34 5.14 -2.39
N ILE A 11 -6.19 5.45 -1.41
CA ILE A 11 -6.43 4.59 -0.24
C ILE A 11 -7.00 3.24 -0.69
N GLY A 12 -8.06 3.23 -1.49
CA GLY A 12 -8.69 2.00 -1.97
C GLY A 12 -7.77 1.16 -2.85
N ALA A 13 -7.00 1.81 -3.74
CA ALA A 13 -6.01 1.13 -4.58
C ALA A 13 -4.91 0.48 -3.72
N ALA A 14 -4.34 1.23 -2.77
CA ALA A 14 -3.29 0.73 -1.88
C ALA A 14 -3.78 -0.42 -0.97
N GLU A 15 -5.02 -0.36 -0.47
CA GLU A 15 -5.63 -1.47 0.27
C GLU A 15 -5.85 -2.70 -0.60
N THR A 16 -6.22 -2.53 -1.87
CA THR A 16 -6.41 -3.64 -2.81
C THR A 16 -5.09 -4.37 -3.10
N PHE A 17 -3.99 -3.63 -3.27
CA PHE A 17 -2.67 -4.23 -3.52
C PHE A 17 -2.06 -4.90 -2.29
N CYS A 18 -2.44 -4.49 -1.08
CA CYS A 18 -1.88 -5.02 0.16
C CYS A 18 -2.75 -6.13 0.75
N PRO A 19 -2.35 -7.41 0.71
CA PRO A 19 -3.19 -8.50 1.19
C PRO A 19 -3.39 -8.51 2.73
N TRP A 20 -2.58 -7.76 3.47
CA TRP A 20 -2.68 -7.72 4.94
C TRP A 20 -3.58 -6.57 5.41
N LYS A 21 -4.17 -6.75 6.60
CA LYS A 21 -4.86 -5.67 7.29
C LYS A 21 -3.88 -4.56 7.71
N PRO A 22 -4.21 -3.26 7.56
CA PRO A 22 -3.39 -2.18 8.10
C PRO A 22 -3.22 -2.32 9.62
N ARG A 23 -2.01 -2.03 10.10
CA ARG A 23 -1.71 -2.04 11.55
C ARG A 23 -2.31 -0.81 12.24
N HIS A 24 -2.27 0.33 11.56
CA HIS A 24 -2.90 1.56 12.02
C HIS A 24 -4.20 1.75 11.21
N PRO A 25 -5.38 1.57 11.81
CA PRO A 25 -6.64 1.79 11.09
C PRO A 25 -6.86 3.28 10.82
N MET A 26 -7.62 3.58 9.77
CA MET A 26 -8.02 4.95 9.46
C MET A 26 -8.80 5.54 10.64
N SER A 27 -8.43 6.76 11.05
CA SER A 27 -9.22 7.52 12.04
C SER A 27 -10.61 7.81 11.47
N MET A 28 -11.66 7.43 12.20
CA MET A 28 -13.05 7.78 11.88
C MET A 28 -13.39 9.24 12.25
N ASP A 29 -12.52 9.90 13.01
CA ASP A 29 -12.72 11.28 13.43
C ASP A 29 -12.41 12.24 12.28
N TYR A 30 -13.42 13.03 11.90
CA TYR A 30 -13.37 13.97 10.77
C TYR A 30 -12.38 15.12 11.01
N ASN A 31 -12.12 15.48 12.28
CA ASN A 31 -11.25 16.59 12.66
C ASN A 31 -9.81 16.15 12.96
N ASN A 32 -9.44 14.90 12.67
CA ASN A 32 -8.11 14.42 12.97
C ASN A 32 -7.12 14.86 11.87
N PRO A 33 -6.11 15.71 12.17
CA PRO A 33 -5.10 16.10 11.20
C PRO A 33 -4.32 14.90 10.63
N LEU A 34 -4.26 13.78 11.36
CA LEU A 34 -3.63 12.53 10.90
C LEU A 34 -4.42 11.81 9.80
N LYS A 35 -5.65 12.23 9.48
CA LYS A 35 -6.43 11.68 8.36
C LYS A 35 -5.73 11.95 7.03
N GLU A 36 -5.11 13.12 6.89
CA GLU A 36 -4.29 13.45 5.74
C GLU A 36 -3.01 12.63 5.71
N GLU A 37 -2.53 12.06 6.82
CA GLU A 37 -1.31 11.25 6.80
C GLU A 37 -1.56 9.77 6.41
N TYR A 38 -2.82 9.32 6.50
CA TYR A 38 -3.18 7.92 6.28
C TYR A 38 -2.85 7.42 4.87
N HIS A 39 -2.96 8.27 3.84
CA HIS A 39 -2.62 7.87 2.48
C HIS A 39 -1.11 7.63 2.30
N TYR A 40 -0.24 8.39 2.99
CA TYR A 40 1.21 8.12 2.98
C TYR A 40 1.56 6.78 3.61
N TYR A 41 0.92 6.45 4.74
CA TYR A 41 1.06 5.15 5.38
C TYR A 41 0.65 4.00 4.44
N LEU A 42 -0.50 4.14 3.77
CA LEU A 42 -1.01 3.13 2.83
C LEU A 42 -0.14 2.98 1.58
N ILE A 43 0.33 4.08 0.99
CA ILE A 43 1.28 4.04 -0.13
C ILE A 43 2.56 3.29 0.29
N GLY A 44 3.09 3.58 1.47
CA GLY A 44 4.27 2.89 2.00
C GLY A 44 4.07 1.38 2.11
N ARG A 45 2.87 0.94 2.54
CA ARG A 45 2.52 -0.48 2.59
C ARG A 45 2.46 -1.10 1.18
N ALA A 46 1.76 -0.46 0.26
CA ALA A 46 1.63 -0.93 -1.12
C ALA A 46 2.99 -1.06 -1.80
N ALA A 47 3.85 -0.03 -1.66
CA ALA A 47 5.21 -0.04 -2.17
C ALA A 47 6.04 -1.17 -1.54
N GLY A 48 5.93 -1.40 -0.23
CA GLY A 48 6.62 -2.50 0.46
C GLY A 48 6.21 -3.88 -0.07
N PHE A 49 4.93 -4.10 -0.33
CA PHE A 49 4.46 -5.36 -0.91
C PHE A 49 4.91 -5.55 -2.36
N ILE A 50 4.84 -4.49 -3.18
CA ILE A 50 5.35 -4.53 -4.56
C ILE A 50 6.85 -4.87 -4.56
N ALA A 51 7.63 -4.25 -3.67
CA ALA A 51 9.05 -4.56 -3.53
C ALA A 51 9.28 -6.03 -3.14
N LEU A 52 8.49 -6.58 -2.22
CA LEU A 52 8.56 -7.99 -1.85
C LEU A 52 8.25 -8.91 -3.04
N LEU A 53 7.22 -8.60 -3.83
CA LEU A 53 6.90 -9.37 -5.04
C LEU A 53 8.06 -9.35 -6.03
N CYS A 54 8.68 -8.19 -6.28
CA CYS A 54 9.86 -8.09 -7.13
C CYS A 54 11.01 -8.97 -6.63
N VAL A 55 11.25 -9.00 -5.31
CA VAL A 55 12.28 -9.85 -4.70
C VAL A 55 11.97 -11.34 -4.91
N ILE A 56 10.72 -11.77 -4.68
CA ILE A 56 10.28 -13.16 -4.90
C ILE A 56 10.44 -13.56 -6.37
N LEU A 57 10.05 -12.69 -7.30
CA LEU A 57 10.20 -12.92 -8.73
C LEU A 57 11.67 -13.03 -9.14
N LEU A 58 12.53 -12.16 -8.60
CA LEU A 58 13.97 -12.20 -8.84
C LEU A 58 14.57 -13.53 -8.38
N PHE A 59 14.26 -13.96 -7.14
CA PHE A 59 14.73 -15.27 -6.64
C PHE A 59 14.19 -16.44 -7.47
N SER A 60 12.91 -16.39 -7.85
CA SER A 60 12.30 -17.43 -8.68
C SER A 60 12.97 -17.53 -10.06
N TRP A 61 13.37 -16.39 -10.62
CA TRP A 61 14.13 -16.34 -11.87
C TRP A 61 15.53 -16.92 -11.70
N ILE A 62 16.27 -16.52 -10.66
CA ILE A 62 17.62 -17.05 -10.37
C ILE A 62 17.58 -18.57 -10.17
N ILE A 63 16.61 -19.09 -9.41
CA ILE A 63 16.50 -20.53 -9.15
C ILE A 63 16.30 -21.31 -10.45
N LYS A 64 15.48 -20.80 -11.38
CA LYS A 64 15.24 -21.43 -12.68
C LYS A 64 16.47 -21.44 -13.60
N GLU A 65 17.35 -20.45 -13.47
CA GLU A 65 18.56 -20.37 -14.28
C GLU A 65 19.67 -21.30 -13.74
N VAL A 66 19.69 -21.51 -12.43
CA VAL A 66 20.72 -22.30 -11.74
C VAL A 66 20.42 -23.81 -11.70
N LEU A 67 19.14 -24.19 -11.69
CA LEU A 67 18.67 -25.56 -11.43
C LEU A 67 18.02 -26.17 -12.67
#